data_AF-W4JNQ5-F1
#
_entry.id   AF-W4JNQ5-F1
#
_cell.length_a   1.000
_cell.length_b   1.000
_cell.length_c   1.000
_cell.angle_alpha   90.00
_cell.angle_beta   90.00
_cell.angle_gamma   90.00
#
_symmetry.space_group_name_H-M   'P 1'
#
loop_
_entity.id
_entity.type
_entity.pdbx_description
1 polymer ?
#
loop_
_entity_poly.entity_id
_entity_poly.type
_entity_poly.pdbx_seq_one_letter_code
_entity_poly.pdbx_strand_id
1 'polypeptide(L)'
;MPLIKFSLQSFLNLIKIVRLCMQSRKEDEDTEMLYRQRAVEVHSNNKPHSQLPSEHTNFHQDLDGDDAGLSTHVVLSVPVSHLAGTTVNLDALTMPCQFRLIDCAAFLDSDVLKIVQYPSISFDSPTTSMPSFAAISYPWRDLQLPSGTSVPSFAVNGATHADPISLDVLRTACLAARKLFSCTHIWLDRLCILQTSKADKNWQIQRMYRIYSACAVCLVLPGGLVRLAGLAEPTSWADRAWTLQEALAPGKGKIKCLFELTHSSFQDFLDEKCPRG
;
A
#
# COMPACT_ATOMS: atom_id res chain seq x y z
N MET A 1 -7.38 -20.05 -11.86
CA MET A 1 -6.35 -20.34 -10.85
C MET A 1 -7.02 -20.50 -9.49
N PRO A 2 -6.84 -21.61 -8.77
CA PRO A 2 -7.32 -21.74 -7.40
C PRO A 2 -6.36 -21.02 -6.44
N LEU A 3 -6.88 -20.11 -5.61
CA LEU A 3 -6.13 -19.39 -4.57
C LEU A 3 -6.61 -19.86 -3.20
N ILE A 4 -5.69 -20.35 -2.38
CA ILE A 4 -5.99 -20.96 -1.09
C ILE A 4 -6.02 -19.91 0.03
N LYS A 5 -6.99 -20.05 0.93
CA LYS A 5 -7.16 -19.21 2.13
C LYS A 5 -6.31 -19.77 3.27
N PHE A 6 -5.41 -18.96 3.84
CA PHE A 6 -4.72 -19.29 5.10
C PHE A 6 -5.46 -18.77 6.34
N SER A 7 -5.37 -19.54 7.43
CA SER A 7 -5.97 -19.27 8.76
C SER A 7 -4.99 -18.55 9.70
N LEU A 8 -5.56 -17.84 10.68
CA LEU A 8 -4.93 -16.94 11.67
C LEU A 8 -3.76 -17.56 12.45
N GLN A 9 -3.72 -18.89 12.59
CA GLN A 9 -2.74 -19.59 13.42
C GLN A 9 -1.32 -19.55 12.83
N SER A 10 -1.18 -19.61 11.51
CA SER A 10 0.13 -19.54 10.83
C SER A 10 0.74 -18.14 10.92
N PHE A 11 -0.10 -17.10 11.03
CA PHE A 11 0.31 -15.71 11.18
C PHE A 11 0.86 -15.40 12.59
N LEU A 12 0.30 -16.05 13.63
CA LEU A 12 0.77 -15.88 15.02
C LEU A 12 2.17 -16.49 15.25
N ASN A 13 2.51 -17.58 14.55
CA ASN A 13 3.85 -18.15 14.58
C ASN A 13 4.89 -17.22 13.94
N LEU A 14 4.50 -16.50 12.87
CA LEU A 14 5.33 -15.48 12.23
C LEU A 14 5.60 -14.29 13.18
N ILE A 15 4.59 -13.85 13.95
CA ILE A 15 4.75 -12.78 14.95
C ILE A 15 5.69 -13.18 16.10
N LYS A 16 5.66 -14.45 16.55
CA LYS A 16 6.60 -14.94 17.58
C LYS A 16 8.06 -14.90 17.11
N ILE A 17 8.31 -15.25 15.85
CA ILE A 17 9.64 -15.19 15.25
C ILE A 17 10.11 -13.73 15.10
N VAL A 18 9.23 -12.84 14.64
CA VAL A 18 9.52 -11.40 14.54
C VAL A 18 9.85 -10.79 15.91
N ARG A 19 9.17 -11.20 16.99
CA ARG A 19 9.45 -10.70 18.35
C ARG A 19 10.82 -11.14 18.87
N LEU A 20 11.25 -12.37 18.55
CA LEU A 20 12.58 -12.88 18.90
C LEU A 20 13.69 -12.20 18.09
N CYS A 21 13.46 -11.93 16.81
CA CYS A 21 14.41 -11.19 15.97
C CYS A 21 14.53 -9.70 16.36
N MET A 22 13.43 -9.07 16.83
CA MET A 22 13.44 -7.68 17.32
C MET A 22 14.22 -7.52 18.63
N GLN A 23 14.25 -8.54 19.51
CA GLN A 23 15.05 -8.52 20.73
C GLN A 23 16.55 -8.65 20.43
N SER A 24 16.92 -9.48 19.45
CA SER A 24 18.32 -9.61 19.01
C SER A 24 18.85 -8.35 18.31
N ARG A 25 18.03 -7.62 17.53
CA ARG A 25 18.45 -6.34 16.90
C ARG A 25 18.61 -5.18 17.88
N LYS A 26 17.86 -5.19 18.99
CA LYS A 26 17.93 -4.11 19.98
C LYS A 26 19.25 -4.14 20.76
N GLU A 27 19.83 -5.33 20.95
CA GLU A 27 21.16 -5.50 21.55
C GLU A 27 22.29 -5.02 20.63
N ASP A 28 22.14 -5.17 19.30
CA ASP A 28 23.08 -4.64 18.31
C ASP A 28 22.97 -3.11 18.13
N GLU A 29 21.76 -2.55 18.13
CA GLU A 29 21.54 -1.09 18.01
C GLU A 29 22.02 -0.30 19.25
N ASP A 30 21.85 -0.85 20.45
CA ASP A 30 22.36 -0.22 21.68
C ASP A 30 23.90 -0.21 21.71
N THR A 31 24.53 -1.22 21.11
CA THR A 31 26.00 -1.31 20.96
C THR A 31 26.52 -0.28 19.95
N GLU A 32 25.84 -0.10 18.81
CA GLU A 32 26.14 0.89 17.77
C GLU A 32 25.91 2.35 18.26
N MET A 33 24.90 2.57 19.10
CA MET A 33 24.57 3.88 19.68
C MET A 33 25.64 4.37 20.67
N LEU A 34 26.20 3.45 21.48
CA LEU A 34 27.29 3.76 22.41
C LEU A 34 28.58 4.18 21.69
N TYR A 35 28.86 3.59 20.52
CA TYR A 35 29.98 3.96 19.66
C TYR A 35 29.79 5.34 19.01
N ARG A 36 28.55 5.71 18.65
CA ARG A 36 28.25 7.02 18.05
C ARG A 36 28.20 8.17 19.07
N GLN A 37 27.76 7.93 20.30
CA GLN A 37 27.75 8.98 21.35
C GLN A 37 29.16 9.46 21.71
N ARG A 38 30.16 8.57 21.71
CA ARG A 38 31.57 8.96 21.92
C ARG A 38 32.16 9.82 20.80
N ALA A 39 31.59 9.77 19.59
CA ALA A 39 32.07 10.54 18.44
C ALA A 39 31.48 11.97 18.35
N VAL A 40 30.42 12.27 19.11
CA VAL A 40 29.65 13.53 18.98
C VAL A 40 29.94 14.54 20.11
N GLU A 41 30.58 14.14 21.22
CA GLU A 41 30.92 15.06 22.33
C GLU A 41 32.02 16.09 22.01
N VAL A 42 32.59 16.12 20.80
CA VAL A 42 33.71 17.02 20.45
C VAL A 42 33.28 18.34 19.80
N HIS A 43 32.02 18.56 19.38
CA HIS A 43 31.64 19.82 18.71
C HIS A 43 30.31 20.43 19.17
N SER A 44 30.47 21.41 20.05
CA SER A 44 29.77 22.71 20.09
C SER A 44 28.43 22.85 20.84
N ASN A 45 28.55 23.51 21.99
CA ASN A 45 27.52 24.23 22.76
C ASN A 45 27.08 25.52 22.05
N ASN A 46 25.76 25.79 21.98
CA ASN A 46 25.09 27.00 22.54
C ASN A 46 23.65 27.22 22.01
N LYS A 47 22.73 27.56 22.94
CA LYS A 47 21.34 28.09 22.82
C LYS A 47 21.34 29.64 23.09
N PRO A 48 20.25 30.47 23.13
CA PRO A 48 18.80 30.19 23.35
C PRO A 48 17.68 31.10 22.71
N HIS A 49 16.41 30.62 22.83
CA HIS A 49 15.05 31.19 23.11
C HIS A 49 14.38 32.49 22.53
N SER A 50 13.09 32.36 22.14
CA SER A 50 11.81 33.07 22.56
C SER A 50 10.72 32.92 21.46
N GLN A 51 9.46 32.44 21.60
CA GLN A 51 8.17 32.70 22.32
C GLN A 51 7.10 33.62 21.64
N LEU A 52 6.00 32.99 21.12
CA LEU A 52 4.53 33.30 21.03
C LEU A 52 3.98 34.61 20.37
N PRO A 53 2.65 34.76 20.01
CA PRO A 53 1.43 33.94 20.27
C PRO A 53 0.43 33.71 19.08
N SER A 54 -0.72 33.11 19.43
CA SER A 54 -1.94 32.65 18.72
C SER A 54 -2.90 33.72 18.17
N GLU A 55 -3.82 33.35 17.26
CA GLU A 55 -5.24 33.77 17.32
C GLU A 55 -6.20 32.93 16.44
N HIS A 56 -7.44 32.79 16.94
CA HIS A 56 -8.58 32.05 16.39
C HIS A 56 -9.50 32.96 15.54
N THR A 57 -10.30 32.38 14.63
CA THR A 57 -11.70 32.82 14.39
C THR A 57 -12.49 31.77 13.59
N ASN A 58 -13.69 31.45 14.10
CA ASN A 58 -14.79 30.71 13.46
C ASN A 58 -15.59 31.64 12.52
N PHE A 59 -16.39 31.10 11.58
CA PHE A 59 -17.87 31.25 11.54
C PHE A 59 -18.50 30.57 10.30
N HIS A 60 -19.47 29.68 10.61
CA HIS A 60 -20.72 29.23 9.95
C HIS A 60 -20.85 29.18 8.40
N GLN A 61 -21.16 28.03 7.77
CA GLN A 61 -22.38 27.19 7.74
C GLN A 61 -23.42 27.71 6.74
N ASP A 62 -23.74 26.91 5.72
CA ASP A 62 -25.09 26.82 5.15
C ASP A 62 -25.28 25.44 4.51
N LEU A 63 -26.47 24.90 4.76
CA LEU A 63 -26.96 23.57 4.40
C LEU A 63 -27.68 23.68 3.05
N ASP A 64 -27.53 22.69 2.18
CA ASP A 64 -28.67 22.23 1.39
C ASP A 64 -28.51 20.74 1.06
N GLY A 65 -29.61 20.03 1.28
CA GLY A 65 -29.73 18.61 1.05
C GLY A 65 -30.05 18.34 -0.41
N ASP A 66 -29.20 17.55 -1.03
CA ASP A 66 -29.51 16.81 -2.25
C ASP A 66 -29.23 15.34 -1.98
N ASP A 67 -30.03 14.48 -2.61
CA ASP A 67 -29.84 13.03 -2.73
C ASP A 67 -28.52 12.75 -3.46
N ALA A 68 -27.41 12.97 -2.76
CA ALA A 68 -26.12 13.26 -3.37
C ALA A 68 -25.29 11.99 -3.49
N GLY A 69 -25.28 11.43 -4.70
CA GLY A 69 -24.20 10.54 -5.11
C GLY A 69 -22.84 11.17 -4.76
N LEU A 70 -21.91 10.35 -4.28
CA LEU A 70 -20.59 10.83 -3.87
C LEU A 70 -19.92 11.58 -5.04
N SER A 71 -19.57 12.85 -4.85
CA SER A 71 -18.87 13.63 -5.89
C SER A 71 -17.54 12.95 -6.24
N THR A 72 -17.31 12.73 -7.54
CA THR A 72 -16.10 12.08 -8.06
C THR A 72 -15.50 12.89 -9.20
N HIS A 73 -14.18 12.81 -9.34
CA HIS A 73 -13.44 13.42 -10.44
C HIS A 73 -12.43 12.42 -11.01
N VAL A 74 -12.49 12.13 -12.30
CA VAL A 74 -11.49 11.28 -12.96
C VAL A 74 -10.22 12.09 -13.15
N VAL A 75 -9.15 11.70 -12.46
CA VAL A 75 -7.85 12.42 -12.51
C VAL A 75 -6.88 11.79 -13.50
N LEU A 76 -7.02 10.51 -13.81
CA LEU A 76 -6.21 9.85 -14.83
C LEU A 76 -7.11 8.90 -15.60
N SER A 77 -6.95 8.85 -16.92
CA SER A 77 -7.58 7.84 -17.78
C SER A 77 -6.67 7.60 -18.97
N VAL A 78 -5.84 6.56 -18.90
CA VAL A 78 -4.83 6.22 -19.91
C VAL A 78 -5.00 4.76 -20.35
N PRO A 79 -5.04 4.46 -21.66
CA PRO A 79 -5.03 3.09 -22.15
C PRO A 79 -3.82 2.31 -21.62
N VAL A 80 -4.02 1.07 -21.20
CA VAL A 80 -2.97 0.22 -20.63
C VAL A 80 -1.84 -0.04 -21.63
N SER A 81 -2.17 -0.13 -22.92
CA SER A 81 -1.22 -0.23 -24.02
C SER A 81 -0.20 0.92 -24.09
N HIS A 82 -0.53 2.09 -23.53
CA HIS A 82 0.33 3.27 -23.52
C HIS A 82 1.18 3.37 -22.24
N LEU A 83 1.05 2.45 -21.29
CA LEU A 83 1.76 2.54 -20.01
C LEU A 83 3.17 1.95 -20.07
N ALA A 84 3.39 0.89 -20.83
CA ALA A 84 4.65 0.16 -20.81
C ALA A 84 5.85 1.06 -21.13
N GLY A 85 6.85 1.08 -20.24
CA GLY A 85 8.05 1.92 -20.37
C GLY A 85 7.85 3.40 -20.06
N THR A 86 6.64 3.83 -19.65
CA THR A 86 6.35 5.24 -19.34
C THR A 86 6.48 5.54 -17.84
N THR A 87 6.43 6.84 -17.52
CA THR A 87 6.28 7.34 -16.14
C THR A 87 4.94 8.03 -16.01
N VAL A 88 4.04 7.48 -15.20
CA VAL A 88 2.74 8.09 -14.89
C VAL A 88 2.96 9.34 -14.04
N ASN A 89 2.38 10.46 -14.46
CA ASN A 89 2.45 11.73 -13.75
C ASN A 89 1.04 12.25 -13.40
N LEU A 90 0.82 12.61 -12.13
CA LEU A 90 -0.46 13.08 -11.61
C LEU A 90 -0.47 14.58 -11.24
N ASP A 91 0.67 15.26 -11.35
CA ASP A 91 0.89 16.61 -10.80
C ASP A 91 -0.09 17.66 -11.36
N ALA A 92 -0.32 17.62 -12.67
CA ALA A 92 -1.21 18.57 -13.35
C ALA A 92 -2.69 18.16 -13.30
N LEU A 93 -2.99 16.99 -12.74
CA LEU A 93 -4.29 16.33 -12.89
C LEU A 93 -5.04 16.16 -11.56
N THR A 94 -4.39 16.47 -10.44
CA THR A 94 -4.91 16.17 -9.10
C THR A 94 -4.83 17.38 -8.18
N MET A 95 -5.83 17.51 -7.31
CA MET A 95 -5.77 18.43 -6.17
C MET A 95 -5.09 17.70 -5.01
N PRO A 96 -4.09 18.27 -4.32
CA PRO A 96 -3.49 17.65 -3.15
C PRO A 96 -4.49 17.40 -2.02
N CYS A 97 -4.13 16.50 -1.10
CA CYS A 97 -4.86 16.16 0.11
C CYS A 97 -6.24 15.56 -0.17
N GLN A 98 -6.32 14.68 -1.17
CA GLN A 98 -7.56 14.06 -1.62
C GLN A 98 -7.46 12.54 -1.65
N PHE A 99 -8.56 11.86 -1.32
CA PHE A 99 -8.64 10.41 -1.43
C PHE A 99 -8.82 9.98 -2.88
N ARG A 100 -8.06 8.98 -3.31
CA ARG A 100 -8.02 8.50 -4.69
C ARG A 100 -8.00 6.98 -4.73
N LEU A 101 -8.58 6.43 -5.78
CA LEU A 101 -8.67 4.99 -6.00
C LEU A 101 -8.53 4.64 -7.49
N ILE A 102 -8.07 3.44 -7.76
CA ILE A 102 -7.99 2.87 -9.11
C ILE A 102 -9.27 2.08 -9.38
N ASP A 103 -9.91 2.34 -10.52
CA ASP A 103 -11.12 1.66 -10.97
C ASP A 103 -10.77 0.28 -11.58
N CYS A 104 -11.22 -0.80 -10.92
CA CYS A 104 -10.92 -2.16 -11.35
C CYS A 104 -11.63 -2.54 -12.65
N ALA A 105 -12.84 -2.03 -12.90
CA ALA A 105 -13.60 -2.35 -14.11
C ALA A 105 -12.96 -1.68 -15.32
N ALA A 106 -12.54 -0.43 -15.19
CA ALA A 106 -11.79 0.27 -16.24
C ALA A 106 -10.50 -0.51 -16.60
N PHE A 107 -9.75 -0.98 -15.61
CA PHE A 107 -8.49 -1.69 -15.87
C PHE A 107 -8.71 -3.08 -16.48
N LEU A 108 -9.72 -3.81 -16.04
CA LEU A 108 -9.92 -5.21 -16.45
C LEU A 108 -10.77 -5.37 -17.72
N ASP A 109 -11.79 -4.53 -17.89
CA ASP A 109 -12.79 -4.71 -18.95
C ASP A 109 -12.61 -3.69 -20.09
N SER A 110 -12.07 -2.50 -19.78
CA SER A 110 -11.85 -1.44 -20.76
C SER A 110 -10.38 -1.23 -21.11
N ASP A 111 -9.46 -1.99 -20.50
CA ASP A 111 -8.01 -1.88 -20.67
C ASP A 111 -7.49 -0.44 -20.48
N VAL A 112 -8.01 0.25 -19.45
CA VAL A 112 -7.67 1.64 -19.10
C VAL A 112 -7.26 1.73 -17.64
N LEU A 113 -6.09 2.32 -17.36
CA LEU A 113 -5.75 2.78 -16.02
C LEU A 113 -6.51 4.07 -15.73
N LYS A 114 -7.59 3.92 -14.96
CA LYS A 114 -8.42 5.04 -14.50
C LYS A 114 -8.22 5.25 -13.00
N ILE A 115 -7.87 6.47 -12.62
CA ILE A 115 -7.76 6.91 -11.23
C ILE A 115 -8.86 7.93 -10.96
N VAL A 116 -9.64 7.69 -9.92
CA VAL A 116 -10.77 8.51 -9.51
C VAL A 116 -10.46 9.15 -8.16
N GLN A 117 -10.70 10.46 -8.07
CA GLN A 117 -10.58 11.25 -6.87
C GLN A 117 -11.95 11.49 -6.25
N TYR A 118 -11.99 11.53 -4.91
CA TYR A 118 -13.21 11.65 -4.12
C TYR A 118 -13.13 12.85 -3.17
N PRO A 119 -13.50 14.06 -3.62
CA PRO A 119 -13.37 15.29 -2.83
C PRO A 119 -14.17 15.31 -1.53
N SER A 120 -15.31 14.64 -1.52
CA SER A 120 -16.24 14.63 -0.39
C SER A 120 -15.95 13.55 0.64
N ILE A 121 -14.95 12.68 0.42
CA ILE A 121 -14.61 11.64 1.39
C ILE A 121 -13.83 12.24 2.55
N SER A 122 -14.47 12.26 3.72
CA SER A 122 -13.81 12.52 5.00
C SER A 122 -13.79 11.25 5.84
N PHE A 123 -12.58 10.80 6.19
CA PHE A 123 -12.37 9.69 7.13
C PHE A 123 -12.73 10.05 8.59
N ASP A 124 -13.06 11.31 8.87
CA ASP A 124 -13.51 11.78 10.18
C ASP A 124 -15.03 11.70 10.36
N SER A 125 -15.80 11.53 9.27
CA SER A 125 -17.26 11.48 9.31
C SER A 125 -17.80 10.08 9.00
N PRO A 126 -18.57 9.45 9.92
CA PRO A 126 -19.13 8.11 9.73
C PRO A 126 -20.26 8.04 8.69
N THR A 127 -20.73 9.17 8.17
CA THR A 127 -21.86 9.23 7.21
C THR A 127 -21.43 9.22 5.75
N THR A 128 -20.12 9.25 5.46
CA THR A 128 -19.62 9.26 4.09
C THR A 128 -19.74 7.86 3.47
N SER A 129 -20.68 7.68 2.53
CA SER A 129 -20.70 6.48 1.69
C SER A 129 -19.42 6.42 0.86
N MET A 130 -18.59 5.41 1.07
CA MET A 130 -17.35 5.20 0.33
C MET A 130 -17.49 4.05 -0.67
N PRO A 131 -16.83 4.13 -1.83
CA PRO A 131 -16.75 2.98 -2.74
C PRO A 131 -16.05 1.80 -2.04
N SER A 132 -16.52 0.58 -2.27
CA SER A 132 -15.85 -0.62 -1.78
C SER A 132 -14.48 -0.78 -2.46
N PHE A 133 -13.42 -0.87 -1.67
CA PHE A 133 -12.06 -0.97 -2.20
C PHE A 133 -11.20 -1.98 -1.42
N ALA A 134 -10.21 -2.54 -2.13
CA ALA A 134 -9.11 -3.27 -1.51
C ALA A 134 -7.92 -2.34 -1.30
N ALA A 135 -7.28 -2.37 -0.13
CA ALA A 135 -5.99 -1.72 0.07
C ALA A 135 -4.86 -2.68 -0.32
N ILE A 136 -3.84 -2.19 -1.03
CA ILE A 136 -2.69 -2.98 -1.46
C ILE A 136 -1.48 -2.70 -0.57
N SER A 137 -0.96 -3.75 0.06
CA SER A 137 0.21 -3.69 0.96
C SER A 137 1.37 -4.47 0.33
N TYR A 138 2.53 -3.83 0.19
CA TYR A 138 3.66 -4.38 -0.57
C TYR A 138 4.95 -3.59 -0.31
N PRO A 139 6.14 -4.19 -0.42
CA PRO A 139 7.40 -3.47 -0.42
C PRO A 139 7.61 -2.70 -1.73
N TRP A 140 8.11 -1.47 -1.63
CA TRP A 140 8.41 -0.64 -2.81
C TRP A 140 9.57 -1.17 -3.65
N ARG A 141 10.45 -1.96 -3.03
CA ARG A 141 11.53 -2.69 -3.68
C ARG A 141 11.71 -4.04 -3.02
N ASP A 142 11.72 -5.11 -3.80
CA ASP A 142 11.95 -6.46 -3.28
C ASP A 142 12.33 -7.43 -4.42
N LEU A 143 11.46 -8.38 -4.77
CA LEU A 143 11.75 -9.43 -5.72
C LEU A 143 11.84 -8.88 -7.14
N GLN A 144 12.97 -9.16 -7.80
CA GLN A 144 13.21 -8.77 -9.18
C GLN A 144 12.81 -9.90 -10.15
N LEU A 145 12.64 -9.54 -11.42
CA LEU A 145 12.53 -10.53 -12.50
C LEU A 145 13.85 -11.30 -12.66
N PRO A 146 13.79 -12.57 -13.10
CA PRO A 146 14.98 -13.30 -13.52
C PRO A 146 15.71 -12.57 -14.66
N SER A 147 17.03 -12.71 -14.70
CA SER A 147 17.88 -12.12 -15.75
C SER A 147 17.39 -12.50 -17.15
N GLY A 148 17.31 -11.51 -18.04
CA GLY A 148 16.85 -11.71 -19.42
C GLY A 148 15.33 -11.74 -19.60
N THR A 149 14.56 -11.58 -18.52
CA THR A 149 13.10 -11.44 -18.58
C THR A 149 12.70 -9.98 -18.44
N SER A 150 11.72 -9.55 -19.23
CA SER A 150 11.05 -8.26 -19.04
C SER A 150 9.55 -8.46 -19.09
N VAL A 151 8.83 -7.71 -18.27
CA VAL A 151 7.36 -7.65 -18.30
C VAL A 151 6.93 -6.20 -18.53
N PRO A 152 5.81 -5.96 -19.24
CA PRO A 152 5.25 -4.63 -19.38
C PRO A 152 5.04 -3.98 -18.01
N SER A 153 5.71 -2.85 -17.79
CA SER A 153 5.68 -2.15 -16.52
C SER A 153 5.89 -0.65 -16.71
N PHE A 154 5.55 0.14 -15.69
CA PHE A 154 5.66 1.60 -15.72
C PHE A 154 6.13 2.15 -14.37
N ALA A 155 6.76 3.33 -14.40
CA ALA A 155 7.19 4.05 -13.21
C ALA A 155 6.15 5.10 -12.81
N VAL A 156 6.29 5.66 -11.61
CA VAL A 156 5.45 6.77 -11.14
C VAL A 156 6.31 7.98 -10.79
N ASN A 157 5.91 9.14 -11.30
CA ASN A 157 6.59 10.41 -11.04
C ASN A 157 6.63 10.69 -9.52
N GLY A 158 7.77 11.12 -9.00
CA GLY A 158 7.99 11.29 -7.55
C GLY A 158 8.28 9.99 -6.77
N ALA A 159 8.17 8.81 -7.40
CA ALA A 159 8.50 7.51 -6.81
C ALA A 159 9.35 6.63 -7.75
N THR A 160 10.17 7.24 -8.60
CA THR A 160 11.04 6.55 -9.58
C THR A 160 12.19 5.75 -8.95
N HIS A 161 12.46 5.94 -7.65
CA HIS A 161 13.41 5.15 -6.87
C HIS A 161 12.84 3.80 -6.41
N ALA A 162 11.54 3.55 -6.61
CA ALA A 162 10.89 2.27 -6.36
C ALA A 162 10.89 1.40 -7.62
N ASP A 163 10.70 0.09 -7.46
CA ASP A 163 10.65 -0.83 -8.61
C ASP A 163 9.43 -0.55 -9.49
N PRO A 164 9.50 -0.67 -10.81
CA PRO A 164 8.38 -0.39 -11.69
C PRO A 164 7.15 -1.29 -11.37
N ILE A 165 5.95 -0.78 -11.65
CA ILE A 165 4.70 -1.49 -11.44
C ILE A 165 4.45 -2.39 -12.65
N SER A 166 4.45 -3.71 -12.47
CA SER A 166 4.06 -4.67 -13.50
C SER A 166 2.56 -4.56 -13.80
N LEU A 167 2.22 -4.50 -15.08
CA LEU A 167 0.83 -4.51 -15.54
C LEU A 167 0.12 -5.81 -15.14
N ASP A 168 0.82 -6.94 -15.11
CA ASP A 168 0.25 -8.24 -14.75
C ASP A 168 -0.01 -8.37 -13.24
N VAL A 169 0.89 -7.83 -12.42
CA VAL A 169 0.68 -7.79 -10.96
C VAL A 169 -0.49 -6.86 -10.62
N LEU A 170 -0.56 -5.68 -11.26
CA LEU A 170 -1.69 -4.77 -11.10
C LEU A 170 -3.01 -5.40 -11.57
N ARG A 171 -3.00 -6.09 -12.73
CA ARG A 171 -4.15 -6.87 -13.23
C ARG A 171 -4.59 -7.93 -12.23
N THR A 172 -3.65 -8.65 -11.64
CA THR A 172 -3.92 -9.68 -10.64
C THR A 172 -4.54 -9.08 -9.37
N ALA A 173 -4.03 -7.94 -8.90
CA ALA A 173 -4.59 -7.23 -7.75
C ALA A 173 -6.04 -6.78 -8.01
N CYS A 174 -6.31 -6.16 -9.17
CA CYS A 174 -7.66 -5.78 -9.59
C CYS A 174 -8.59 -7.01 -9.69
N LEU A 175 -8.11 -8.11 -10.26
CA LEU A 175 -8.89 -9.34 -10.41
C LEU A 175 -9.24 -9.92 -9.04
N ALA A 176 -8.27 -10.02 -8.13
CA ALA A 176 -8.49 -10.51 -6.78
C ALA A 176 -9.48 -9.63 -6.01
N ALA A 177 -9.30 -8.32 -6.04
CA ALA A 177 -10.18 -7.34 -5.39
C ALA A 177 -11.63 -7.51 -5.88
N ARG A 178 -11.83 -7.55 -7.20
CA ARG A 178 -13.16 -7.60 -7.81
C ARG A 178 -13.83 -8.98 -7.68
N LYS A 179 -13.13 -10.06 -8.03
CA LYS A 179 -13.74 -11.40 -8.14
C LYS A 179 -13.84 -12.12 -6.81
N LEU A 180 -12.92 -11.89 -5.87
CA LEU A 180 -12.90 -12.60 -4.59
C LEU A 180 -13.54 -11.80 -3.45
N PHE A 181 -13.54 -10.47 -3.54
CA PHE A 181 -13.96 -9.59 -2.45
C PHE A 181 -15.00 -8.54 -2.87
N SER A 182 -15.50 -8.60 -4.11
CA SER A 182 -16.52 -7.67 -4.63
C SER A 182 -16.14 -6.18 -4.47
N CYS A 183 -14.84 -5.88 -4.46
CA CYS A 183 -14.34 -4.51 -4.44
C CYS A 183 -14.45 -3.92 -5.85
N THR A 184 -14.94 -2.69 -5.95
CA THR A 184 -15.00 -1.97 -7.23
C THR A 184 -13.68 -1.27 -7.53
N HIS A 185 -12.88 -1.01 -6.50
CA HIS A 185 -11.65 -0.25 -6.59
C HIS A 185 -10.49 -0.90 -5.83
N ILE A 186 -9.28 -0.42 -6.09
CA ILE A 186 -8.12 -0.64 -5.22
C ILE A 186 -7.47 0.68 -4.81
N TRP A 187 -6.92 0.72 -3.60
CA TRP A 187 -6.03 1.77 -3.13
C TRP A 187 -4.60 1.25 -3.17
N LEU A 188 -3.76 1.92 -3.97
CA LEU A 188 -2.34 1.63 -4.11
C LEU A 188 -1.57 2.91 -3.85
N ASP A 189 -0.81 2.96 -2.76
CA ASP A 189 -0.12 4.17 -2.28
C ASP A 189 0.64 4.94 -3.39
N ARG A 190 1.41 4.24 -4.24
CA ARG A 190 2.20 4.86 -5.32
C ARG A 190 1.35 5.57 -6.36
N LEU A 191 0.12 5.12 -6.60
CA LEU A 191 -0.79 5.73 -7.57
C LEU A 191 -1.89 6.59 -6.94
N CYS A 192 -2.22 6.38 -5.67
CA CYS A 192 -3.30 7.08 -4.99
C CYS A 192 -2.80 8.29 -4.17
N ILE A 193 -1.52 8.30 -3.81
CA ILE A 193 -0.84 9.44 -3.16
C ILE A 193 -0.06 10.21 -4.23
N LEU A 194 -0.16 11.54 -4.21
CA LEU A 194 0.61 12.41 -5.09
C LEU A 194 2.06 12.49 -4.58
N GLN A 195 2.94 11.65 -5.14
CA GLN A 195 4.28 11.38 -4.62
C GLN A 195 5.23 12.59 -4.65
N THR A 196 4.99 13.51 -5.57
CA THR A 196 5.70 14.79 -5.72
C THR A 196 5.29 15.83 -4.67
N SER A 197 4.11 15.69 -4.06
CA SER A 197 3.58 16.64 -3.09
C SER A 197 3.86 16.20 -1.66
N LYS A 198 4.68 16.98 -0.94
CA LYS A 198 4.91 16.77 0.50
C LYS A 198 3.63 16.91 1.31
N ALA A 199 2.76 17.84 0.94
CA ALA A 199 1.48 18.06 1.61
C ALA A 199 0.55 16.84 1.46
N ASP A 200 0.40 16.32 0.24
CA ASP A 200 -0.44 15.14 -0.03
C ASP A 200 0.10 13.90 0.68
N LYS A 201 1.42 13.66 0.62
CA LYS A 201 2.06 12.55 1.36
C LYS A 201 1.79 12.63 2.85
N ASN A 202 2.03 13.77 3.47
CA ASN A 202 1.78 13.94 4.90
C ASN A 202 0.30 13.72 5.24
N TRP A 203 -0.61 14.27 4.44
CA TRP A 203 -2.04 14.13 4.64
C TRP A 203 -2.52 12.67 4.53
N GLN A 204 -2.03 11.95 3.52
CA GLN A 204 -2.34 10.53 3.26
C GLN A 204 -1.74 9.63 4.35
N ILE A 205 -0.47 9.83 4.72
CA ILE A 205 0.22 9.03 5.74
C ILE A 205 -0.49 9.14 7.09
N GLN A 206 -0.88 10.35 7.49
CA GLN A 206 -1.66 10.55 8.72
C GLN A 206 -3.02 9.83 8.71
N ARG A 207 -3.54 9.48 7.53
CA ARG A 207 -4.82 8.81 7.32
C ARG A 207 -4.69 7.33 6.94
N MET A 208 -3.48 6.81 6.73
CA MET A 208 -3.29 5.43 6.26
C MET A 208 -3.96 4.42 7.19
N TYR A 209 -3.92 4.60 8.51
CA TYR A 209 -4.64 3.70 9.43
C TYR A 209 -6.13 3.63 9.09
N ARG A 210 -6.77 4.79 8.86
CA ARG A 210 -8.20 4.87 8.53
C ARG A 210 -8.49 4.33 7.13
N ILE A 211 -7.61 4.56 6.17
CA ILE A 211 -7.71 3.98 4.82
C ILE A 211 -7.69 2.46 4.90
N TYR A 212 -6.72 1.88 5.60
CA TYR A 212 -6.65 0.42 5.78
C TYR A 212 -7.79 -0.11 6.64
N SER A 213 -8.26 0.63 7.64
CA SER A 213 -9.38 0.21 8.48
C SER A 213 -10.71 0.18 7.71
N ALA A 214 -10.90 1.13 6.80
CA ALA A 214 -12.11 1.25 6.01
C ALA A 214 -12.13 0.32 4.78
N CYS A 215 -11.02 -0.33 4.43
CA CYS A 215 -11.01 -1.23 3.28
C CYS A 215 -11.86 -2.49 3.52
N ALA A 216 -12.39 -3.04 2.43
CA ALA A 216 -13.11 -4.31 2.47
C ALA A 216 -12.15 -5.50 2.61
N VAL A 217 -10.93 -5.37 2.09
CA VAL A 217 -9.85 -6.36 2.19
C VAL A 217 -8.49 -5.67 2.04
N CYS A 218 -7.48 -6.17 2.75
CA CYS A 218 -6.08 -5.81 2.51
C CYS A 218 -5.42 -6.94 1.74
N LEU A 219 -5.01 -6.66 0.50
CA LEU A 219 -4.28 -7.58 -0.35
C LEU A 219 -2.77 -7.33 -0.18
N VAL A 220 -2.08 -8.35 0.30
CA VAL A 220 -0.63 -8.34 0.50
C VAL A 220 0.03 -8.95 -0.72
N LEU A 221 0.92 -8.19 -1.36
CA LEU A 221 1.81 -8.63 -2.43
C LEU A 221 3.23 -8.64 -1.85
N PRO A 222 3.65 -9.74 -1.19
CA PRO A 222 4.80 -9.71 -0.31
C PRO A 222 6.11 -9.48 -1.07
N GLY A 223 6.20 -9.89 -2.34
CA GLY A 223 7.36 -9.67 -3.20
C GLY A 223 7.41 -8.32 -3.92
N GLY A 224 6.47 -7.40 -3.65
CA GLY A 224 6.39 -6.11 -4.34
C GLY A 224 5.51 -6.15 -5.58
N LEU A 225 5.75 -5.23 -6.52
CA LEU A 225 4.92 -5.05 -7.72
C LEU A 225 5.59 -5.44 -9.04
N VAL A 226 6.80 -5.99 -9.00
CA VAL A 226 7.51 -6.46 -10.19
C VAL A 226 6.96 -7.81 -10.63
N ARG A 227 6.79 -8.73 -9.69
CA ARG A 227 6.17 -10.05 -9.87
C ARG A 227 5.56 -10.54 -8.57
N LEU A 228 4.72 -11.56 -8.65
CA LEU A 228 4.26 -12.27 -7.46
C LEU A 228 5.41 -13.09 -6.86
N ALA A 229 5.45 -13.17 -5.52
CA ALA A 229 6.37 -14.04 -4.82
C ALA A 229 5.89 -15.50 -4.90
N GLY A 230 6.82 -16.44 -4.98
CA GLY A 230 6.51 -17.84 -4.69
C GLY A 230 6.14 -18.02 -3.21
N LEU A 231 5.36 -19.05 -2.90
CA LEU A 231 4.88 -19.27 -1.52
C LEU A 231 6.00 -19.52 -0.50
N ALA A 232 7.10 -20.14 -0.93
CA ALA A 232 8.29 -20.39 -0.09
C ALA A 232 9.40 -19.35 -0.29
N GLU A 233 9.15 -18.31 -1.08
CA GLU A 233 10.16 -17.31 -1.41
C GLU A 233 10.28 -16.29 -0.27
N PRO A 234 11.51 -16.02 0.24
CA PRO A 234 11.69 -15.01 1.27
C PRO A 234 11.38 -13.62 0.71
N THR A 235 10.74 -12.78 1.52
CA THR A 235 10.39 -11.40 1.16
C THR A 235 10.63 -10.47 2.35
N SER A 236 10.86 -9.20 2.05
CA SER A 236 11.07 -8.14 3.03
C SER A 236 9.77 -7.58 3.62
N TRP A 237 8.60 -8.04 3.16
CA TRP A 237 7.32 -7.47 3.58
C TRP A 237 7.14 -7.50 5.09
N ALA A 238 7.45 -8.62 5.75
CA ALA A 238 7.27 -8.76 7.20
C ALA A 238 8.20 -7.83 8.02
N ASP A 239 9.34 -7.42 7.45
CA ASP A 239 10.35 -6.60 8.13
C ASP A 239 10.07 -5.09 8.06
N ARG A 240 9.08 -4.68 7.27
CA ARG A 240 8.73 -3.25 7.10
C ARG A 240 8.02 -2.68 8.33
N ALA A 241 8.37 -1.45 8.68
CA ALA A 241 7.71 -0.69 9.74
C ALA A 241 6.19 -0.53 9.53
N TRP A 242 5.73 -0.43 8.28
CA TRP A 242 4.31 -0.26 7.96
C TRP A 242 3.49 -1.54 8.12
N THR A 243 4.12 -2.71 8.10
CA THR A 243 3.42 -4.00 8.01
C THR A 243 2.47 -4.26 9.16
N LEU A 244 2.84 -3.84 10.38
CA LEU A 244 1.95 -3.98 11.53
C LEU A 244 0.62 -3.26 11.32
N GLN A 245 0.67 -2.02 10.82
CA GLN A 245 -0.52 -1.24 10.55
C GLN A 245 -1.33 -1.84 9.40
N GLU A 246 -0.67 -2.19 8.31
CA GLU A 246 -1.30 -2.73 7.10
C GLU A 246 -1.96 -4.09 7.36
N ALA A 247 -1.43 -4.86 8.32
CA ALA A 247 -1.97 -6.16 8.71
C ALA A 247 -3.10 -6.08 9.76
N LEU A 248 -3.03 -5.12 10.69
CA LEU A 248 -3.98 -5.04 11.81
C LEU A 248 -5.16 -4.11 11.56
N ALA A 249 -4.93 -2.96 10.93
CA ALA A 249 -5.97 -1.94 10.74
C ALA A 249 -7.23 -2.47 10.01
N PRO A 250 -7.15 -3.33 8.97
CA PRO A 250 -8.32 -3.88 8.30
C PRO A 250 -9.25 -4.69 9.21
N GLY A 251 -8.71 -5.24 10.30
CA GLY A 251 -9.44 -6.11 11.22
C GLY A 251 -9.37 -7.60 10.85
N LYS A 252 -9.91 -8.42 11.75
CA LYS A 252 -9.77 -9.89 11.70
C LYS A 252 -10.35 -10.45 10.39
N GLY A 253 -9.56 -11.28 9.72
CA GLY A 253 -9.99 -12.02 8.51
C GLY A 253 -9.94 -11.22 7.21
N LYS A 254 -9.66 -9.91 7.25
CA LYS A 254 -9.59 -9.05 6.06
C LYS A 254 -8.23 -8.99 5.38
N ILE A 255 -7.17 -9.54 5.98
CA ILE A 255 -5.86 -9.66 5.33
C ILE A 255 -5.80 -10.92 4.45
N LYS A 256 -5.24 -10.78 3.23
CA LYS A 256 -5.11 -11.85 2.24
C LYS A 256 -3.81 -11.68 1.47
N CYS A 257 -2.96 -12.70 1.43
CA CYS A 257 -1.71 -12.68 0.66
C CYS A 257 -1.93 -13.27 -0.74
N LEU A 258 -1.32 -12.66 -1.74
CA LEU A 258 -1.31 -13.13 -3.12
C LEU A 258 0.09 -13.66 -3.46
N PHE A 259 0.14 -14.92 -3.89
CA PHE A 259 1.38 -15.61 -4.27
C PHE A 259 1.25 -16.19 -5.68
N GLU A 260 2.39 -16.38 -6.33
CA GLU A 260 2.50 -17.25 -7.48
C GLU A 260 2.42 -18.71 -7.02
N LEU A 261 1.53 -19.49 -7.66
CA LEU A 261 1.43 -20.92 -7.41
C LEU A 261 2.13 -21.66 -8.55
N THR A 262 3.24 -22.31 -8.24
CA THR A 262 4.03 -23.12 -9.18
C THR A 262 3.41 -24.51 -9.43
N HIS A 263 2.41 -24.88 -8.63
CA HIS A 263 1.79 -26.21 -8.61
C HIS A 263 0.35 -26.16 -9.10
N SER A 264 -0.18 -27.32 -9.53
CA SER A 264 -1.58 -27.47 -9.92
C SER A 264 -2.56 -27.17 -8.78
N SER A 265 -2.16 -27.47 -7.55
CA SER A 265 -2.88 -27.14 -6.34
C SER A 265 -1.92 -26.83 -5.19
N PHE A 266 -2.44 -26.19 -4.15
CA PHE A 266 -1.68 -25.97 -2.92
C PHE A 266 -1.43 -27.25 -2.13
N GLN A 267 -2.31 -28.25 -2.26
CA GLN A 267 -2.05 -29.54 -1.64
C GLN A 267 -0.81 -30.19 -2.27
N ASP A 268 -0.68 -30.12 -3.59
CA ASP A 268 0.51 -30.62 -4.29
C ASP A 268 1.78 -29.88 -3.84
N PHE A 269 1.69 -28.55 -3.65
CA PHE A 269 2.79 -27.77 -3.08
C PHE A 269 3.17 -28.26 -1.67
N LEU A 270 2.18 -28.50 -0.79
CA LEU A 270 2.43 -28.96 0.57
C LEU A 270 3.05 -30.35 0.59
N ASP A 271 2.57 -31.26 -0.25
CA ASP A 271 3.08 -32.63 -0.32
C ASP A 271 4.55 -32.65 -0.78
N GLU A 272 4.96 -31.74 -1.67
CA GLU A 272 6.36 -31.60 -2.11
C GLU A 272 7.25 -30.88 -1.08
N LYS A 273 6.81 -29.73 -0.55
CA LYS A 273 7.66 -28.88 0.31
C LYS A 273 7.63 -29.28 1.78
N CYS A 274 6.62 -30.03 2.19
CA CYS A 274 6.46 -30.54 3.55
C CYS A 274 6.17 -32.06 3.50
N PRO A 275 7.10 -32.89 2.96
CA PRO A 275 6.91 -34.33 2.96
C PRO A 275 6.77 -34.76 4.42
N ARG A 276 5.63 -35.41 4.74
CA ARG A 276 5.28 -35.83 6.11
C ARG A 276 6.47 -36.56 6.73
N GLY A 277 7.05 -35.95 7.77
CA GLY A 277 7.92 -36.63 8.74
C GLY A 277 7.09 -37.19 9.87
#